data_AF-A0A2N9AS58-F1
#
_entry.id   AF-A0A2N9AS58-F1
#
_cell.length_a   1.000
_cell.length_b   1.000
_cell.length_c   1.000
_cell.angle_alpha   90.00
_cell.angle_beta   90.00
_cell.angle_gamma   90.00
#
_symmetry.space_group_name_H-M   'P 1'
#
loop_
_entity.id
_entity.type
_entity.pdbx_description
1 polymer ?
#
loop_
_entity_poly.entity_id
_entity_poly.type
_entity_poly.pdbx_seq_one_letter_code
_entity_poly.pdbx_strand_id
1 'polypeptide(L)'
;MAGIRRLAAAKPEGYTRAFEVPYIVTTARNWAGRIGRFTLTVDKGRADALVSFCRQGVRKRGLTTFVWEARDYVPDSDLRVLLVSNDPAFLGDR
;
A
#
# COMPACT_ATOMS: atom_id res chain seq x y z
N MET A 1 -0.28 -13.71 7.85
CA MET A 1 0.89 -13.07 8.51
C MET A 1 2.26 -13.66 8.11
N ALA A 2 2.38 -14.52 7.08
CA ALA A 2 3.66 -15.16 6.73
C ALA A 2 4.79 -14.17 6.39
N GLY A 3 4.46 -13.06 5.71
CA GLY A 3 5.43 -12.02 5.37
C GLY A 3 6.09 -11.36 6.59
N ILE A 4 5.31 -11.01 7.61
CA ILE A 4 5.83 -10.39 8.84
C ILE A 4 6.74 -11.37 9.58
N ARG A 5 6.34 -12.64 9.69
CA ARG A 5 7.20 -13.67 10.30
C ARG A 5 8.53 -13.83 9.58
N ARG A 6 8.54 -13.76 8.23
CA ARG A 6 9.77 -13.76 7.42
C ARG A 6 10.66 -12.56 7.74
N LEU A 7 10.09 -11.35 7.84
CA LEU A 7 10.86 -10.16 8.20
C LEU A 7 11.43 -10.29 9.62
N ALA A 8 10.63 -10.69 10.60
CA ALA A 8 11.09 -10.88 11.98
C ALA A 8 12.22 -11.92 12.08
N ALA A 9 12.10 -13.04 11.38
CA ALA A 9 13.15 -14.07 11.36
C ALA A 9 14.45 -13.60 10.68
N ALA A 10 14.37 -12.70 9.69
CA ALA A 10 15.54 -12.16 9.00
C ALA A 10 16.33 -11.14 9.83
N LYS A 11 15.72 -10.58 10.88
CA LYS A 11 16.39 -9.68 11.82
C LYS A 11 15.87 -9.96 13.25
N PRO A 12 16.40 -11.02 13.91
CA PRO A 12 15.94 -11.45 15.23
C PRO A 12 16.07 -10.37 16.29
N GLU A 13 17.11 -9.53 16.15
CA GLU A 13 17.39 -8.39 17.02
C GLU A 13 16.69 -7.12 16.47
N GLY A 14 15.89 -6.44 17.29
CA GLY A 14 15.24 -5.17 16.95
C GLY A 14 13.77 -5.31 16.55
N TYR A 15 13.26 -4.37 15.75
CA TYR A 15 11.83 -4.27 15.44
C TYR A 15 11.56 -4.19 13.94
N THR A 16 10.52 -4.91 13.50
CA THR A 16 9.88 -4.67 12.20
C THR A 16 8.98 -3.45 12.32
N ARG A 17 9.15 -2.48 11.43
CA ARG A 17 8.36 -1.25 11.42
C ARG A 17 7.41 -1.21 10.24
N ALA A 18 6.32 -0.49 10.42
CA ALA A 18 5.34 -0.25 9.38
C ALA A 18 5.07 1.25 9.26
N PHE A 19 4.94 1.73 8.02
CA PHE A 19 4.59 3.10 7.69
C PHE A 19 3.30 3.09 6.85
N GLU A 20 2.32 3.91 7.25
CA GLU A 20 1.05 4.03 6.54
C GLU A 20 1.08 5.27 5.63
N VAL A 21 0.69 5.07 4.37
CA VAL A 21 0.44 6.14 3.40
C VAL A 21 -1.06 6.28 3.22
N PRO A 22 -1.70 7.30 3.82
CA PRO A 22 -3.12 7.57 3.64
C PRO A 22 -3.39 8.36 2.36
N TYR A 23 -4.54 8.12 1.73
CA TYR A 23 -5.05 8.93 0.62
C TYR A 23 -6.56 9.09 0.72
N ILE A 24 -7.00 10.34 0.88
CA ILE A 24 -8.41 10.70 0.98
C ILE A 24 -9.00 10.74 -0.43
N VAL A 25 -9.92 9.82 -0.72
CA VAL A 25 -10.62 9.73 -2.02
C VAL A 25 -12.13 9.84 -1.85
N THR A 26 -12.64 9.65 -0.63
CA THR A 26 -14.08 9.70 -0.33
C THR A 26 -14.71 11.07 -0.60
N THR A 27 -13.93 12.15 -0.62
CA THR A 27 -14.38 13.49 -1.00
C THR A 27 -14.95 13.54 -2.41
N ALA A 28 -14.54 12.62 -3.31
CA ALA A 28 -15.09 12.51 -4.65
C ALA A 28 -16.56 12.06 -4.70
N ARG A 29 -17.13 11.56 -3.58
CA ARG A 29 -18.57 11.28 -3.51
C ARG A 29 -19.45 12.52 -3.62
N ASN A 30 -18.88 13.70 -3.36
CA ASN A 30 -19.61 14.98 -3.44
C ASN A 30 -19.59 15.56 -4.86
N TRP A 31 -18.93 14.90 -5.82
CA TRP A 31 -18.89 15.35 -7.21
C TRP A 31 -20.19 15.00 -7.93
N ALA A 32 -20.45 15.67 -9.07
CA ALA A 32 -21.63 15.45 -9.90
C ALA A 32 -21.62 14.11 -10.68
N GLY A 33 -20.97 13.06 -10.15
CA GLY A 33 -20.86 11.77 -10.80
C GLY A 33 -19.82 10.84 -10.15
N ARG A 34 -19.75 9.61 -10.69
CA ARG A 34 -18.76 8.59 -10.29
C ARG A 34 -17.40 8.93 -10.90
N ILE A 35 -16.31 8.44 -10.31
CA ILE A 35 -14.99 8.52 -10.93
C ILE A 35 -14.96 7.55 -12.11
N GLY A 36 -14.94 8.03 -13.35
CA GLY A 36 -15.03 7.17 -14.54
C GLY A 36 -13.93 6.09 -14.60
N ARG A 37 -12.67 6.47 -14.35
CA ARG A 37 -11.55 5.54 -14.21
C ARG A 37 -10.64 5.98 -13.08
N PHE A 38 -10.31 5.04 -12.20
CA PHE A 38 -9.34 5.25 -11.14
C PHE A 38 -8.25 4.19 -11.23
N THR A 39 -6.99 4.63 -11.23
CA THR A 39 -5.81 3.75 -11.24
C THR A 39 -4.93 4.11 -10.06
N LEU A 40 -4.77 3.17 -9.12
CA LEU A 40 -3.80 3.25 -8.03
C LEU A 40 -2.57 2.45 -8.43
N THR A 41 -1.46 3.14 -8.62
CA THR A 41 -0.13 2.54 -8.76
C THR A 41 0.65 2.77 -7.48
N VAL A 42 1.14 1.70 -6.87
CA VAL A 42 1.98 1.76 -5.68
C VAL A 42 3.31 1.11 -5.97
N ASP A 43 4.38 1.86 -5.77
CA ASP A 43 5.74 1.34 -5.73
C ASP A 43 6.21 1.26 -4.28
N LYS A 44 6.56 0.06 -3.82
CA LYS A 44 7.07 -0.16 -2.45
C LYS A 44 8.58 0.10 -2.30
N GLY A 45 9.25 0.61 -3.32
CA GLY A 45 10.64 1.07 -3.32
C GLY A 45 11.70 -0.05 -3.30
N ARG A 46 11.54 -1.08 -2.46
CA ARG A 46 12.48 -2.21 -2.36
C ARG A 46 11.79 -3.55 -2.54
N ALA A 47 12.43 -4.50 -3.23
CA ALA A 47 11.84 -5.81 -3.51
C ALA A 47 11.63 -6.67 -2.25
N ASP A 48 12.38 -6.45 -1.18
CA ASP A 48 12.35 -7.20 0.08
C ASP A 48 11.36 -6.65 1.13
N ALA A 49 10.93 -5.40 1.00
CA ALA A 49 9.86 -4.80 1.82
C ALA A 49 8.49 -5.46 1.56
N LEU A 50 7.56 -5.37 2.50
CA LEU A 50 6.17 -5.77 2.29
C LEU A 50 5.29 -4.56 2.01
N VAL A 51 4.20 -4.80 1.29
CA VAL A 51 3.14 -3.83 1.08
C VAL A 51 1.79 -4.51 1.35
N SER A 52 0.86 -3.78 1.95
CA SER A 52 -0.51 -4.22 2.19
C SER A 52 -1.51 -3.15 1.72
N PHE A 53 -2.69 -3.59 1.29
CA PHE A 53 -3.75 -2.75 0.75
C PHE A 53 -5.09 -3.12 1.38
N CYS A 54 -5.97 -2.14 1.58
CA CYS A 54 -7.36 -2.39 1.95
C CYS A 54 -8.24 -2.80 0.75
N ARG A 55 -7.72 -2.73 -0.48
CA ARG A 55 -8.44 -3.10 -1.72
C ARG A 55 -8.13 -4.53 -2.13
N GLN A 56 -9.14 -5.19 -2.70
CA GLN A 56 -9.00 -6.49 -3.33
C GLN A 56 -8.71 -6.34 -4.83
N GLY A 57 -8.13 -7.38 -5.44
CA GLY A 57 -7.81 -7.39 -6.88
C GLY A 57 -6.59 -6.54 -7.26
N VAL A 58 -5.76 -6.15 -6.29
CA VAL A 58 -4.47 -5.51 -6.56
C VAL A 58 -3.55 -6.50 -7.28
N ARG A 59 -2.95 -6.07 -8.39
CA ARG A 59 -2.07 -6.91 -9.22
C ARG A 59 -0.63 -6.46 -9.07
N LYS A 60 0.28 -7.41 -8.83
CA LYS A 60 1.71 -7.16 -8.94
C LYS A 60 2.09 -6.97 -10.42
N ARG A 61 2.84 -5.92 -10.73
CA ARG A 61 3.29 -5.56 -12.09
C ARG A 61 4.81 -5.57 -12.25
N GLY A 62 5.54 -5.46 -11.16
CA GLY A 62 7.00 -5.56 -11.13
C GLY A 62 7.49 -6.08 -9.79
N LEU A 63 8.80 -6.01 -9.53
CA LEU A 63 9.38 -6.41 -8.24
C LEU A 63 8.84 -5.56 -7.08
N THR A 64 8.58 -4.28 -7.35
CA THR A 64 8.14 -3.29 -6.36
C THR A 64 6.78 -2.67 -6.67
N THR A 65 6.32 -2.76 -7.93
CA THR A 65 5.12 -2.07 -8.41
C THR A 65 3.87 -2.94 -8.35
N PHE A 66 2.79 -2.35 -7.83
CA PHE A 66 1.45 -2.91 -7.72
C PHE A 66 0.44 -1.96 -8.33
N VAL A 67 -0.58 -2.50 -9.00
CA VAL A 67 -1.60 -1.71 -9.67
C VAL A 67 -2.98 -2.23 -9.32
N TRP A 68 -3.87 -1.31 -8.96
CA TRP A 68 -5.30 -1.54 -8.82
C TRP A 68 -6.05 -0.58 -9.71
N GLU A 69 -7.08 -1.08 -10.39
CA GLU A 69 -7.88 -0.30 -11.34
C GLU A 69 -9.35 -0.51 -11.07
N ALA A 70 -10.11 0.57 -11.13
CA ALA A 70 -11.56 0.57 -11.04
C ALA A 70 -12.16 1.44 -12.15
N ARG A 71 -13.35 1.05 -12.62
CA ARG A 71 -14.18 1.83 -13.54
C ARG A 71 -15.47 2.21 -12.83
N ASP A 72 -16.03 3.36 -13.19
CA ASP A 72 -17.23 3.92 -12.57
C ASP A 72 -17.13 3.82 -11.04
N TYR A 73 -16.02 4.27 -10.47
CA TYR A 73 -15.66 4.06 -9.08
C TYR A 73 -16.37 5.07 -8.17
N VAL A 74 -17.10 4.56 -7.18
CA VAL A 74 -17.63 5.33 -6.06
C VAL A 74 -16.83 4.92 -4.82
N PRO A 75 -16.01 5.82 -4.25
CA PRO A 75 -15.10 5.42 -3.19
C PRO A 75 -15.84 5.09 -1.89
N ASP A 76 -15.91 3.83 -1.50
CA ASP A 76 -16.57 3.36 -0.27
C ASP A 76 -15.76 3.64 1.02
N SER A 77 -14.45 3.89 0.90
CA SER A 77 -13.51 4.20 1.97
C SER A 77 -12.30 4.96 1.42
N ASP A 78 -11.58 5.65 2.30
CA ASP A 78 -10.25 6.16 1.97
C ASP A 78 -9.25 5.02 1.76
N LEU A 79 -8.18 5.31 1.04
CA LEU A 79 -7.14 4.34 0.74
C LEU A 79 -6.05 4.44 1.81
N ARG A 80 -5.59 3.28 2.26
CA ARG A 80 -4.43 3.14 3.15
C ARG A 80 -3.52 2.07 2.60
N VAL A 81 -2.26 2.43 2.42
CA VAL A 81 -1.21 1.52 1.98
C VAL A 81 -0.23 1.37 3.12
N LEU A 82 0.01 0.14 3.56
CA LEU A 82 0.98 -0.14 4.62
C LEU A 82 2.27 -0.65 3.98
N LEU A 83 3.38 0.03 4.23
CA LEU A 83 4.73 -0.43 3.89
C LEU A 83 5.38 -1.00 5.14
N VAL A 84 6.04 -2.16 5.03
CA VAL A 84 6.68 -2.81 6.19
C VAL A 84 8.11 -3.22 5.85
N SER A 85 9.04 -2.87 6.73
CA SER A 85 10.47 -3.14 6.56
C SER A 85 11.19 -3.24 7.92
N ASN A 86 12.38 -3.87 7.91
CA ASN A 86 13.33 -3.85 9.02
C ASN A 86 14.40 -2.75 8.87
N ASP A 87 14.33 -1.99 7.77
CA ASP A 87 15.19 -0.85 7.46
C ASP A 87 14.45 0.45 7.81
N PRO A 88 14.79 1.11 8.93
CA PRO A 88 14.12 2.34 9.35
C PRO A 88 14.45 3.54 8.46
N ALA A 89 15.66 3.61 7.91
CA ALA A 89 16.06 4.71 7.03
C ALA A 89 15.24 4.69 5.72
N PHE A 90 14.96 3.49 5.21
CA PHE A 90 14.07 3.31 4.06
C PHE A 90 12.64 3.80 4.33
N LEU A 91 12.12 3.65 5.55
CA LEU A 91 10.75 4.08 5.89
C LEU A 91 10.64 5.59 6.15
N GLY A 92 11.74 6.35 6.07
CA GLY A 92 11.73 7.78 6.34
C GLY A 92 11.73 8.15 7.81
N ASP A 93 11.90 7.16 8.69
CA ASP A 93 12.11 7.35 10.12
C ASP A 93 13.54 7.86 10.33
N ARG A 94 13.74 9.18 10.23
CA ARG A 94 14.96 9.84 10.70
C ARG A 94 14.93 10.04 12.21
#